data_AF-A0AA36ITC9-F1
#
_entry.id   AF-A0AA36ITC9-F1
#
_cell.length_a   1.000
_cell.length_b   1.000
_cell.length_c   1.000
_cell.angle_alpha   90.00
_cell.angle_beta   90.00
_cell.angle_gamma   90.00
#
_symmetry.space_group_name_H-M   'P 1'
#
loop_
_entity.id
_entity.type
_entity.pdbx_description
1 polymer ?
#
loop_
_entity_poly.entity_id
_entity_poly.type
_entity_poly.pdbx_seq_one_letter_code
_entity_poly.pdbx_strand_id
1 'polypeptide(L)'
;MRELERRRSPGSCPWAETWWSTPCLSSFAPCRLRALRARFLASARWWLARARQWLQPWTSRHSAARSCQRFFNRGTSGPVPARSAQIVTEVAMCGHGFGRLEVQSSWQFAVPASSGLLDAFAGEQEVQVRQAYLDVCSHLDKFCFFLSALRPYQRLAAAGGDAALCWLRRSLGHLLQELDKSLLQLRQASLALMQAAKKQLQDLAKRLPSATDVEVQWMKQLRFVDEPRLSELHRACAEQAAQVSSLTSAAREVELKLAAKEGLQQIASAFLSADFQARCSLALPDRLALDMRELAGRTPAAISN
;
A
#
# COMPACT_ATOMS: atom_id res chain seq x y z
N MET A 1 27.82 -50.37 -25.78
CA MET A 1 26.86 -50.88 -24.78
C MET A 1 26.99 -50.01 -23.54
N ARG A 2 25.91 -49.27 -23.25
CA ARG A 2 25.54 -48.56 -22.00
C ARG A 2 26.64 -47.83 -21.22
N GLU A 3 26.67 -46.54 -21.50
CA GLU A 3 27.32 -45.48 -20.75
C GLU A 3 26.21 -44.52 -20.30
N LEU A 4 25.92 -44.45 -18.99
CA LEU A 4 25.02 -43.46 -18.37
C LEU A 4 25.06 -43.57 -16.83
N GLU A 5 24.91 -42.40 -16.19
CA GLU A 5 24.73 -42.10 -14.75
C GLU A 5 25.99 -41.64 -14.00
N ARG A 6 26.32 -40.34 -14.01
CA ARG A 6 25.69 -39.23 -13.24
C ARG A 6 25.50 -39.53 -11.75
N ARG A 7 26.41 -39.05 -10.90
CA ARG A 7 26.05 -38.40 -9.62
C ARG A 7 26.96 -37.19 -9.36
N ARG A 8 26.29 -36.03 -9.25
CA ARG A 8 26.84 -34.73 -8.89
C ARG A 8 26.97 -34.63 -7.36
N SER A 9 28.10 -34.11 -6.89
CA SER A 9 28.24 -33.52 -5.55
C SER A 9 27.81 -32.06 -5.55
N PRO A 10 27.30 -31.51 -4.43
CA PRO A 10 26.88 -30.11 -4.33
C PRO A 10 28.10 -29.21 -4.05
N GLY A 11 28.50 -28.44 -5.06
CA GLY A 11 29.46 -27.35 -4.93
C GLY A 11 28.74 -26.02 -4.73
N SER A 12 29.07 -25.36 -3.61
CA SER A 12 28.79 -23.96 -3.30
C SER A 12 29.32 -23.03 -4.41
N CYS A 13 28.50 -22.10 -4.88
CA CYS A 13 28.93 -21.04 -5.80
C CYS A 13 29.36 -19.78 -5.01
N PRO A 14 30.61 -19.32 -5.16
CA PRO A 14 31.09 -18.07 -4.58
C PRO A 14 31.09 -16.98 -5.67
N TRP A 15 29.96 -16.29 -5.86
CA TRP A 15 29.87 -15.15 -6.81
C TRP A 15 28.96 -14.03 -6.29
N ALA A 16 29.01 -13.75 -5.00
CA ALA A 16 28.32 -12.61 -4.42
C ALA A 16 29.26 -11.87 -3.47
N GLU A 17 30.15 -11.05 -4.04
CA GLU A 17 30.75 -9.86 -3.42
C GLU A 17 31.91 -9.39 -4.30
N THR A 18 31.71 -8.27 -5.00
CA THR A 18 32.69 -7.23 -5.41
C THR A 18 32.18 -6.49 -6.64
N TRP A 19 31.27 -5.53 -6.45
CA TRP A 19 30.89 -4.55 -7.48
C TRP A 19 30.78 -3.15 -6.87
N TRP A 20 31.82 -2.71 -6.17
CA TRP A 20 32.03 -1.29 -5.85
C TRP A 20 33.53 -1.03 -5.83
N SER A 21 34.14 -0.61 -6.95
CA SER A 21 35.21 0.39 -7.02
C SER A 21 35.74 0.59 -8.45
N THR A 22 35.65 1.85 -8.90
CA THR A 22 36.44 2.56 -9.94
C THR A 22 36.18 2.34 -11.45
N PRO A 23 36.43 3.38 -12.29
CA PRO A 23 35.58 3.73 -13.43
C PRO A 23 36.25 3.53 -14.79
N CYS A 24 35.48 3.09 -15.79
CA CYS A 24 35.83 3.25 -17.20
C CYS A 24 34.71 4.03 -17.91
N LEU A 25 35.08 5.24 -18.33
CA LEU A 25 34.33 6.13 -19.22
C LEU A 25 34.38 5.62 -20.66
N SER A 26 33.37 6.04 -21.42
CA SER A 26 33.12 5.83 -22.86
C SER A 26 32.33 4.56 -23.24
N SER A 27 31.18 4.79 -23.89
CA SER A 27 30.21 3.81 -24.42
C SER A 27 29.18 3.22 -23.44
N PHE A 28 28.20 4.02 -23.01
CA PHE A 28 27.13 3.57 -22.08
C PHE A 28 25.71 4.08 -22.37
N ALA A 29 25.41 4.50 -23.60
CA ALA A 29 24.07 5.03 -23.92
C ALA A 29 22.94 3.96 -23.97
N PRO A 30 23.09 2.77 -24.58
CA PRO A 30 21.96 1.85 -24.76
C PRO A 30 21.57 1.05 -23.50
N CYS A 31 22.43 0.98 -22.48
CA CYS A 31 22.16 0.22 -21.25
C CYS A 31 21.24 0.96 -20.27
N ARG A 32 21.25 2.29 -20.25
CA ARG A 32 20.46 3.08 -19.29
C ARG A 32 18.97 3.05 -19.60
N LEU A 33 18.57 2.96 -20.87
CA LEU A 33 17.15 2.88 -21.27
C LEU A 33 16.52 1.51 -20.99
N ARG A 34 17.26 0.42 -21.23
CA ARG A 34 16.83 -0.93 -20.83
C ARG A 34 16.70 -1.00 -19.31
N ALA A 35 17.60 -0.36 -18.57
CA ALA A 35 17.52 -0.27 -17.11
C ALA A 35 16.32 0.57 -16.64
N LEU A 36 16.03 1.73 -17.23
CA LEU A 36 14.89 2.58 -16.87
C LEU A 36 13.54 1.92 -17.20
N ARG A 37 13.43 1.26 -18.36
CA ARG A 37 12.22 0.54 -18.78
C ARG A 37 12.00 -0.75 -18.01
N ALA A 38 13.06 -1.53 -17.77
CA ALA A 38 12.99 -2.69 -16.89
C ALA A 38 12.70 -2.27 -15.45
N ARG A 39 13.27 -1.16 -14.97
CA ARG A 39 12.94 -0.58 -13.66
C ARG A 39 11.50 -0.10 -13.62
N PHE A 40 10.94 0.53 -14.65
CA PHE A 40 9.54 0.96 -14.64
C PHE A 40 8.57 -0.23 -14.60
N LEU A 41 8.75 -1.22 -15.48
CA LEU A 41 7.88 -2.41 -15.51
C LEU A 41 8.11 -3.34 -14.32
N ALA A 42 9.35 -3.51 -13.86
CA ALA A 42 9.66 -4.28 -12.65
C ALA A 42 9.20 -3.55 -11.40
N SER A 43 9.32 -2.23 -11.31
CA SER A 43 8.80 -1.45 -10.18
C SER A 43 7.29 -1.42 -10.19
N ALA A 44 6.62 -1.22 -11.33
CA ALA A 44 5.15 -1.30 -11.40
C ALA A 44 4.64 -2.70 -11.05
N ARG A 45 5.25 -3.78 -11.58
CA ARG A 45 4.87 -5.16 -11.21
C ARG A 45 5.21 -5.50 -9.76
N TRP A 46 6.36 -5.07 -9.26
CA TRP A 46 6.78 -5.26 -7.88
C TRP A 46 5.88 -4.48 -6.93
N TRP A 47 5.56 -3.22 -7.22
CA TRP A 47 4.68 -2.38 -6.41
C TRP A 47 3.22 -2.83 -6.48
N LEU A 48 2.71 -3.28 -7.62
CA LEU A 48 1.36 -3.85 -7.71
C LEU A 48 1.28 -5.20 -6.99
N ALA A 49 2.31 -6.04 -7.10
CA ALA A 49 2.42 -7.27 -6.30
C ALA A 49 2.56 -6.97 -4.81
N ARG A 50 3.33 -5.94 -4.45
CA ARG A 50 3.56 -5.52 -3.07
C ARG A 50 2.32 -4.87 -2.48
N ALA A 51 1.62 -4.00 -3.20
CA ALA A 51 0.34 -3.39 -2.82
C ALA A 51 -0.74 -4.46 -2.61
N ARG A 52 -0.82 -5.45 -3.51
CA ARG A 52 -1.69 -6.61 -3.32
C ARG A 52 -1.31 -7.41 -2.06
N GLN A 53 -0.02 -7.66 -1.85
CA GLN A 53 0.50 -8.31 -0.63
C GLN A 53 0.30 -7.44 0.62
N TRP A 54 0.14 -6.12 0.46
CA TRP A 54 -0.05 -5.15 1.53
C TRP A 54 -1.50 -5.01 1.97
N LEU A 55 -2.43 -5.18 1.03
CA LEU A 55 -3.88 -5.10 1.25
C LEU A 55 -4.47 -6.46 1.64
N GLN A 56 -3.78 -7.58 1.32
CA GLN A 56 -4.14 -8.93 1.76
C GLN A 56 -4.25 -9.14 3.29
N PRO A 57 -3.36 -8.61 4.15
CA PRO A 57 -3.46 -8.75 5.60
C PRO A 57 -4.70 -8.09 6.20
N TRP A 58 -5.21 -7.03 5.56
CA TRP A 58 -6.43 -6.35 6.00
C TRP A 58 -7.66 -7.23 5.76
N THR A 59 -7.72 -7.92 4.62
CA THR A 59 -8.89 -8.74 4.25
C THR A 59 -8.86 -10.15 4.84
N SER A 60 -7.67 -10.75 4.99
CA SER A 60 -7.51 -12.14 5.48
C SER A 60 -7.65 -12.29 7.00
N ARG A 61 -7.41 -11.24 7.80
CA ARG A 61 -7.56 -11.32 9.27
C ARG A 61 -9.00 -11.17 9.76
N HIS A 62 -9.91 -10.67 8.93
CA HIS A 62 -11.33 -10.55 9.30
C HIS A 62 -12.09 -11.89 9.28
N SER A 63 -11.58 -12.94 8.61
CA SER A 63 -12.15 -14.30 8.76
C SER A 63 -11.65 -15.02 10.03
N ALA A 64 -10.60 -14.50 10.68
CA ALA A 64 -10.00 -15.04 11.90
C ALA A 64 -10.44 -14.27 13.17
N ALA A 65 -11.62 -13.63 13.15
CA ALA A 65 -12.21 -12.92 14.28
C ALA A 65 -12.79 -13.87 15.36
N ARG A 66 -11.95 -14.77 15.91
CA ARG A 66 -12.22 -15.51 17.16
C ARG A 66 -11.09 -15.40 18.20
N SER A 67 -10.09 -14.54 17.97
CA SER A 67 -8.91 -14.43 18.86
C SER A 67 -8.69 -13.03 19.45
N CYS A 68 -9.76 -12.25 19.67
CA CYS A 68 -9.68 -10.94 20.35
C CYS A 68 -10.07 -10.98 21.84
N GLN A 69 -10.16 -12.16 22.47
CA GLN A 69 -10.47 -12.27 23.90
C GLN A 69 -9.26 -12.00 24.83
N ARG A 70 -8.02 -11.95 24.31
CA ARG A 70 -6.80 -11.87 25.16
C ARG A 70 -6.25 -10.47 25.41
N PHE A 71 -6.76 -9.43 24.74
CA PHE A 71 -6.20 -8.08 24.87
C PHE A 71 -6.88 -7.19 25.91
N PHE A 72 -8.07 -7.58 26.40
CA PHE A 72 -8.86 -6.74 27.33
C PHE A 72 -8.45 -6.85 28.82
N ASN A 73 -7.51 -7.74 29.19
CA ASN A 73 -7.08 -7.94 30.58
C ASN A 73 -5.81 -7.19 31.01
N ARG A 74 -5.27 -6.26 30.20
CA ARG A 74 -4.22 -5.34 30.65
C ARG A 74 -4.77 -3.94 30.71
N GLY A 75 -5.28 -3.58 31.88
CA GLY A 75 -5.61 -2.21 32.23
C GLY A 75 -4.35 -1.35 32.18
N THR A 76 -4.26 -0.50 31.16
CA THR A 76 -3.43 0.70 31.18
C THR A 76 -4.29 1.87 30.76
N SER A 77 -5.07 2.39 31.70
CA SER A 77 -5.65 3.73 31.62
C SER A 77 -4.53 4.74 31.83
N GLY A 78 -3.81 5.07 30.77
CA GLY A 78 -2.88 6.19 30.72
C GLY A 78 -3.22 7.09 29.53
N PRO A 79 -3.14 8.42 29.65
CA PRO A 79 -3.34 9.32 28.53
C PRO A 79 -2.29 9.03 27.45
N VAL A 80 -2.75 8.72 26.23
CA VAL A 80 -1.89 8.59 25.06
C VAL A 80 -1.23 9.96 24.81
N PRO A 81 0.11 10.07 24.79
CA PRO A 81 0.77 11.36 24.68
C PRO A 81 0.50 12.00 23.32
N ALA A 82 0.22 13.31 23.32
CA ALA A 82 -0.04 14.15 22.15
C ALA A 82 1.09 14.16 21.09
N ARG A 83 2.24 13.53 21.37
CA ARG A 83 3.37 13.36 20.43
C ARG A 83 3.05 12.45 19.25
N SER A 84 2.08 11.56 19.34
CA SER A 84 1.71 10.67 18.22
C SER A 84 1.05 11.41 17.05
N ALA A 85 0.49 12.61 17.29
CA ALA A 85 -0.09 13.45 16.24
C ALA A 85 0.96 14.27 15.45
N GLN A 86 2.13 14.56 16.05
CA GLN A 86 3.21 15.33 15.44
C GLN A 86 4.03 14.51 14.42
N ILE A 87 4.18 13.20 14.63
CA ILE A 87 4.94 12.31 13.73
C ILE A 87 4.27 12.18 12.35
N VAL A 88 2.96 12.43 12.25
CA VAL A 88 2.22 12.34 10.98
C VAL A 88 2.40 13.60 10.11
N THR A 89 2.77 14.74 10.70
CA THR A 89 2.91 16.01 9.96
C THR A 89 4.30 16.19 9.33
N GLU A 90 5.34 15.55 9.88
CA GLU A 90 6.74 15.73 9.43
C GLU A 90 7.11 14.90 8.19
N VAL A 91 6.32 13.87 7.83
CA VAL A 91 6.57 13.02 6.65
C VAL A 91 6.14 13.70 5.33
N ALA A 92 5.50 14.87 5.39
CA ALA A 92 4.85 15.50 4.24
C ALA A 92 5.73 16.45 3.38
N MET A 93 6.98 16.75 3.77
CA MET A 93 7.70 17.92 3.23
C MET A 93 8.94 17.64 2.35
N CYS A 94 9.29 16.40 2.04
CA CYS A 94 10.48 16.11 1.22
C CYS A 94 10.12 15.67 -0.22
N GLY A 95 10.09 16.64 -1.15
CA GLY A 95 10.85 16.49 -2.40
C GLY A 95 10.20 15.93 -3.68
N HIS A 96 8.88 15.96 -3.88
CA HIS A 96 8.28 15.35 -5.10
C HIS A 96 7.82 16.31 -6.22
N GLY A 97 8.01 17.62 -6.09
CA GLY A 97 7.55 18.60 -7.09
C GLY A 97 8.63 19.19 -8.01
N PHE A 98 9.87 19.31 -7.54
CA PHE A 98 10.84 20.22 -8.16
C PHE A 98 11.37 19.73 -9.51
N GLY A 99 11.64 18.42 -9.66
CA GLY A 99 12.17 17.90 -10.92
C GLY A 99 11.18 17.87 -12.08
N ARG A 100 9.86 17.81 -11.82
CA ARG A 100 8.86 17.70 -12.89
C ARG A 100 8.76 18.97 -13.72
N LEU A 101 8.75 20.14 -13.07
CA LEU A 101 8.60 21.42 -13.79
C LEU A 101 9.80 21.71 -14.69
N GLU A 102 11.01 21.40 -14.20
CA GLU A 102 12.24 21.52 -14.98
C GLU A 102 12.21 20.58 -16.19
N VAL A 103 11.92 19.29 -15.98
CA VAL A 103 11.82 18.31 -17.08
C VAL A 103 10.71 18.70 -18.05
N GLN A 104 9.55 19.13 -17.55
CA GLN A 104 8.41 19.53 -18.39
C GLN A 104 8.78 20.72 -19.28
N SER A 105 9.40 21.77 -18.72
CA SER A 105 9.86 22.92 -19.50
C SER A 105 10.91 22.52 -20.55
N SER A 106 11.83 21.63 -20.21
CA SER A 106 12.85 21.13 -21.14
C SER A 106 12.27 20.26 -22.27
N TRP A 107 11.11 19.63 -22.06
CA TRP A 107 10.49 18.70 -23.01
C TRP A 107 9.38 19.34 -23.86
N GLN A 108 9.03 20.60 -23.60
CA GLN A 108 8.10 21.38 -24.43
C GLN A 108 8.67 21.67 -25.82
N PHE A 109 9.99 21.73 -25.95
CA PHE A 109 10.69 21.96 -27.22
C PHE A 109 11.31 20.67 -27.75
N ALA A 110 12.00 20.78 -28.90
CA ALA A 110 12.82 19.69 -29.43
C ALA A 110 13.83 19.24 -28.37
N VAL A 111 13.73 17.97 -27.96
CA VAL A 111 14.58 17.43 -26.90
C VAL A 111 15.96 17.13 -27.50
N PRO A 112 17.07 17.56 -26.89
CA PRO A 112 18.39 17.27 -27.43
C PRO A 112 18.65 15.77 -27.52
N ALA A 113 19.42 15.35 -28.53
CA ALA A 113 19.79 13.94 -28.75
C ALA A 113 20.51 13.31 -27.54
N SER A 114 21.13 14.13 -26.68
CA SER A 114 21.77 13.70 -25.43
C SER A 114 20.81 13.34 -24.30
N SER A 115 19.50 13.58 -24.45
CA SER A 115 18.48 13.25 -23.44
C SER A 115 18.32 11.75 -23.18
N GLY A 116 18.80 10.92 -24.11
CA GLY A 116 18.61 9.47 -24.07
C GLY A 116 17.22 9.02 -24.51
N LEU A 117 16.30 9.93 -24.86
CA LEU A 117 15.06 9.55 -25.56
C LEU A 117 15.42 8.99 -26.94
N LEU A 118 14.60 8.07 -27.46
CA LEU A 118 14.76 7.65 -28.85
C LEU A 118 14.42 8.84 -29.75
N ASP A 119 15.08 8.95 -30.89
CA ASP A 119 14.85 10.04 -31.85
C ASP A 119 13.38 10.15 -32.26
N ALA A 120 12.70 9.01 -32.36
CA ALA A 120 11.26 8.89 -32.62
C ALA A 120 10.37 9.56 -31.54
N PHE A 121 10.90 9.89 -30.36
CA PHE A 121 10.20 10.61 -29.28
C PHE A 121 10.79 12.00 -29.01
N ALA A 122 11.87 12.39 -29.69
CA ALA A 122 12.54 13.69 -29.49
C ALA A 122 11.92 14.82 -30.32
N GLY A 123 11.21 14.48 -31.40
CA GLY A 123 10.62 15.45 -32.33
C GLY A 123 9.51 16.32 -31.73
N GLU A 124 9.27 17.50 -32.30
CA GLU A 124 8.24 18.45 -31.85
C GLU A 124 6.81 17.89 -31.94
N GLN A 125 6.56 16.96 -32.88
CA GLN A 125 5.25 16.32 -33.03
C GLN A 125 4.89 15.42 -31.84
N GLU A 126 5.89 15.05 -31.02
CA GLU A 126 5.75 14.07 -29.95
C GLU A 126 5.61 14.68 -28.54
N VAL A 127 5.42 16.00 -28.46
CA VAL A 127 5.20 16.72 -27.19
C VAL A 127 4.06 16.08 -26.40
N GLN A 128 2.96 15.69 -27.06
CA GLN A 128 1.81 15.09 -26.39
C GLN A 128 2.15 13.74 -25.74
N VAL A 129 2.97 12.90 -26.41
CA VAL A 129 3.37 11.59 -25.89
C VAL A 129 4.31 11.74 -24.70
N ARG A 130 5.27 12.68 -24.82
CA ARG A 130 6.17 13.05 -23.72
C ARG A 130 5.39 13.55 -22.50
N GLN A 131 4.40 14.41 -22.71
CA GLN A 131 3.56 14.93 -21.63
C GLN A 131 2.75 13.80 -20.97
N ALA A 132 2.14 12.92 -21.75
CA ALA A 132 1.41 11.77 -21.22
C ALA A 132 2.32 10.84 -20.39
N TYR A 133 3.57 10.64 -20.82
CA TYR A 133 4.55 9.87 -20.05
C TYR A 133 4.90 10.55 -18.72
N LEU A 134 5.18 11.86 -18.73
CA LEU A 134 5.45 12.63 -17.51
C LEU A 134 4.27 12.62 -16.55
N ASP A 135 3.04 12.60 -17.06
CA ASP A 135 1.83 12.50 -16.25
C ASP A 135 1.74 11.12 -15.59
N VAL A 136 2.02 10.03 -16.30
CA VAL A 136 2.11 8.68 -15.72
C VAL A 136 3.13 8.65 -14.57
N CYS A 137 4.34 9.17 -14.78
CA CYS A 137 5.38 9.22 -13.74
C CYS A 137 4.91 10.02 -12.52
N SER A 138 4.36 11.22 -12.74
CA SER A 138 3.85 12.09 -11.69
C SER A 138 2.74 11.43 -10.86
N HIS A 139 1.77 10.81 -11.52
CA HIS A 139 0.67 10.14 -10.81
C HIS A 139 1.13 8.86 -10.13
N LEU A 140 2.11 8.15 -10.68
CA LEU A 140 2.73 6.98 -10.03
C LEU A 140 3.44 7.38 -8.74
N ASP A 141 4.21 8.48 -8.77
CA ASP A 141 4.90 8.99 -7.57
C ASP A 141 3.90 9.39 -6.48
N LYS A 142 2.83 10.10 -6.84
CA LYS A 142 1.74 10.44 -5.91
C LYS A 142 1.08 9.20 -5.32
N PHE A 143 0.77 8.21 -6.15
CA PHE A 143 0.22 6.94 -5.71
C PHE A 143 1.16 6.21 -4.73
N CYS A 144 2.46 6.16 -5.03
CA CYS A 144 3.46 5.55 -4.15
C CYS A 144 3.63 6.31 -2.82
N PHE A 145 3.54 7.63 -2.86
CA PHE A 145 3.55 8.49 -1.68
C PHE A 145 2.38 8.16 -0.77
N PHE A 146 1.14 8.17 -1.27
CA PHE A 146 -0.04 7.86 -0.45
C PHE A 146 -0.04 6.42 0.07
N LEU A 147 0.40 5.45 -0.74
CA LEU A 147 0.62 4.08 -0.25
C LEU A 147 1.64 4.03 0.90
N SER A 148 2.71 4.81 0.81
CA SER A 148 3.73 4.87 1.87
C SER A 148 3.19 5.55 3.13
N ALA A 149 2.36 6.59 2.96
CA ALA A 149 1.68 7.28 4.06
C ALA A 149 0.69 6.38 4.82
N LEU A 150 0.18 5.30 4.21
CA LEU A 150 -0.67 4.30 4.88
C LEU A 150 0.11 3.34 5.80
N ARG A 151 1.45 3.28 5.72
CA ARG A 151 2.31 2.38 6.53
C ARG A 151 2.10 2.48 8.04
N PRO A 152 2.08 3.68 8.65
CA PRO A 152 1.85 3.81 10.08
C PRO A 152 0.45 3.34 10.48
N TYR A 153 -0.57 3.63 9.67
CA TYR A 153 -1.96 3.24 9.92
C TYR A 153 -2.13 1.72 9.92
N GLN A 154 -1.47 1.01 8.99
CA GLN A 154 -1.47 -0.46 9.01
C GLN A 154 -0.87 -1.03 10.29
N ARG A 155 0.24 -0.46 10.77
CA ARG A 155 0.87 -0.92 12.02
C ARG A 155 -0.04 -0.70 13.22
N LEU A 156 -0.69 0.46 13.30
CA LEU A 156 -1.67 0.76 14.35
C LEU A 156 -2.88 -0.17 14.28
N ALA A 157 -3.41 -0.41 13.08
CA ALA A 157 -4.51 -1.36 12.86
C ALA A 157 -4.11 -2.80 13.25
N ALA A 158 -2.88 -3.22 12.94
CA ALA A 158 -2.38 -4.54 13.31
C ALA A 158 -2.25 -4.73 14.83
N ALA A 159 -1.99 -3.65 15.58
CA ALA A 159 -1.85 -3.69 17.04
C ALA A 159 -3.18 -3.49 17.78
N GLY A 160 -4.00 -2.52 17.34
CA GLY A 160 -5.23 -2.11 18.01
C GLY A 160 -6.53 -2.58 17.35
N GLY A 161 -6.44 -3.33 16.24
CA GLY A 161 -7.59 -3.85 15.51
C GLY A 161 -8.57 -2.76 15.05
N ASP A 162 -9.86 -3.12 15.06
CA ASP A 162 -10.95 -2.25 14.59
C ASP A 162 -11.10 -0.97 15.43
N ALA A 163 -10.78 -1.02 16.73
CA ALA A 163 -10.86 0.14 17.61
C ALA A 163 -9.88 1.25 17.18
N ALA A 164 -8.66 0.88 16.81
CA ALA A 164 -7.68 1.82 16.27
C ALA A 164 -8.13 2.40 14.92
N LEU A 165 -8.76 1.57 14.06
CA LEU A 165 -9.28 2.03 12.77
C LEU A 165 -10.41 3.05 12.92
N CYS A 166 -11.35 2.83 13.86
CA CYS A 166 -12.41 3.80 14.15
C CYS A 166 -11.85 5.12 14.67
N TRP A 167 -10.81 5.08 15.52
CA TRP A 167 -10.16 6.30 16.03
C TRP A 167 -9.45 7.08 14.90
N LEU A 168 -8.83 6.37 13.95
CA LEU A 168 -8.10 6.96 12.82
C LEU A 168 -9.00 7.38 11.64
N ARG A 169 -10.32 7.15 11.72
CA ARG A 169 -11.27 7.29 10.60
C ARG A 169 -11.10 8.56 9.79
N ARG A 170 -11.04 9.73 10.44
CA ARG A 170 -10.98 11.02 9.72
C ARG A 170 -9.70 11.14 8.90
N SER A 171 -8.55 10.87 9.52
CA SER A 171 -7.24 10.93 8.84
C SER A 171 -7.09 9.85 7.77
N LEU A 172 -7.57 8.64 8.04
CA LEU A 172 -7.49 7.52 7.12
C LEU A 172 -8.43 7.71 5.93
N GLY A 173 -9.64 8.24 6.15
CA GLY A 173 -10.60 8.55 5.10
C GLY A 173 -10.04 9.55 4.09
N HIS A 174 -9.42 10.64 4.56
CA HIS A 174 -8.76 11.61 3.67
C HIS A 174 -7.62 10.96 2.86
N LEU A 175 -6.78 10.14 3.50
CA LEU A 175 -5.68 9.46 2.80
C LEU A 175 -6.17 8.45 1.76
N LEU A 176 -7.24 7.70 2.06
CA LEU A 176 -7.85 6.77 1.11
C LEU A 176 -8.49 7.50 -0.06
N GLN A 177 -9.15 8.64 0.17
CA GLN A 177 -9.69 9.48 -0.89
C GLN A 177 -8.61 10.00 -1.85
N GLU A 178 -7.50 10.51 -1.30
CA GLU A 178 -6.38 10.98 -2.13
C GLU A 178 -5.65 9.81 -2.82
N LEU A 179 -5.57 8.63 -2.20
CA LEU A 179 -5.07 7.42 -2.85
C LEU A 179 -5.96 7.03 -4.04
N ASP A 180 -7.28 6.95 -3.87
CA ASP A 180 -8.23 6.61 -4.92
C ASP A 180 -8.16 7.60 -6.09
N LYS A 181 -8.09 8.89 -5.78
CA LYS A 181 -7.89 9.95 -6.77
C LYS A 181 -6.58 9.77 -7.53
N SER A 182 -5.46 9.50 -6.84
CA SER A 182 -4.16 9.28 -7.48
C SER A 182 -4.16 8.02 -8.37
N LEU A 183 -4.84 6.95 -7.94
CA LEU A 183 -5.01 5.71 -8.69
C LEU A 183 -5.83 5.94 -9.97
N LEU A 184 -6.93 6.69 -9.88
CA LEU A 184 -7.75 7.06 -11.02
C LEU A 184 -6.96 7.90 -12.03
N GLN A 185 -6.22 8.90 -11.56
CA GLN A 185 -5.38 9.74 -12.41
C GLN A 185 -4.26 8.93 -13.10
N LEU A 186 -3.63 8.01 -12.36
CA LEU A 186 -2.62 7.11 -12.91
C LEU A 186 -3.20 6.23 -14.03
N ARG A 187 -4.43 5.72 -13.86
CA ARG A 187 -5.13 4.98 -14.90
C ARG A 187 -5.40 5.85 -16.13
N GLN A 188 -5.94 7.06 -15.94
CA GLN A 188 -6.23 7.98 -17.03
C GLN A 188 -4.96 8.32 -17.83
N ALA A 189 -3.87 8.67 -17.14
CA ALA A 189 -2.58 8.95 -17.78
C ALA A 189 -2.02 7.73 -18.52
N SER A 190 -2.16 6.53 -17.93
CA SER A 190 -1.73 5.28 -18.58
C SER A 190 -2.52 4.99 -19.86
N LEU A 191 -3.84 5.20 -19.85
CA LEU A 191 -4.68 5.05 -21.03
C LEU A 191 -4.33 6.07 -22.12
N ALA A 192 -4.10 7.33 -21.75
CA ALA A 192 -3.67 8.36 -22.69
C ALA A 192 -2.32 8.01 -23.34
N LEU A 193 -1.34 7.56 -22.56
CA LEU A 193 -0.04 7.11 -23.07
C LEU A 193 -0.19 5.90 -24.02
N MET A 194 -1.06 4.94 -23.67
CA MET A 194 -1.32 3.77 -24.52
C MET A 194 -2.00 4.15 -25.84
N GLN A 195 -2.96 5.07 -25.81
CA GLN A 195 -3.61 5.58 -27.02
C GLN A 195 -2.61 6.30 -27.92
N ALA A 196 -1.75 7.14 -27.34
CA ALA A 196 -0.66 7.80 -28.05
C ALA A 196 0.31 6.80 -28.69
N ALA A 197 0.74 5.79 -27.94
CA ALA A 197 1.63 4.73 -28.45
C ALA A 197 0.97 3.91 -29.57
N LYS A 198 -0.33 3.59 -29.47
CA LYS A 198 -1.09 2.92 -30.54
C LYS A 198 -1.17 3.76 -31.80
N LYS A 199 -1.44 5.06 -31.68
CA LYS A 199 -1.48 5.99 -32.81
C LYS A 199 -0.12 6.04 -33.52
N GLN A 200 0.96 6.20 -32.76
CA GLN A 200 2.32 6.14 -33.32
C GLN A 200 2.62 4.80 -34.00
N LEU A 201 2.21 3.67 -33.42
CA LEU A 201 2.40 2.36 -34.03
C LEU A 201 1.63 2.23 -35.36
N GLN A 202 0.42 2.78 -35.44
CA GLN A 202 -0.35 2.84 -36.69
C GLN A 202 0.37 3.70 -37.74
N ASP A 203 0.94 4.83 -37.35
CA ASP A 203 1.65 5.72 -38.27
C ASP A 203 2.99 5.12 -38.74
N LEU A 204 3.73 4.43 -37.87
CA LEU A 204 4.91 3.65 -38.24
C LEU A 204 4.55 2.48 -39.16
N ALA A 205 3.44 1.78 -38.89
CA ALA A 205 2.99 0.68 -39.74
C ALA A 205 2.65 1.13 -41.17
N LYS A 206 2.14 2.36 -41.37
CA LYS A 206 1.92 2.95 -42.71
C LYS A 206 3.23 3.21 -43.45
N ARG A 207 4.36 3.36 -42.74
CA ARG A 207 5.69 3.65 -43.29
C ARG A 207 6.66 2.47 -43.15
N LEU A 208 6.14 1.26 -42.95
CA LEU A 208 6.92 0.05 -42.65
C LEU A 208 8.11 -0.20 -43.61
N PRO A 209 8.01 0.02 -44.94
CA PRO A 209 9.14 -0.20 -45.85
C PRO A 209 10.37 0.68 -45.55
N SER A 210 10.18 1.77 -44.81
CA SER A 210 11.23 2.73 -44.42
C SER A 210 11.51 2.71 -42.91
N ALA A 211 10.88 1.82 -42.15
CA ALA A 211 11.06 1.74 -40.71
C ALA A 211 12.43 1.12 -40.37
N THR A 212 13.09 1.69 -39.37
CA THR A 212 14.36 1.18 -38.84
C THR A 212 14.15 -0.09 -38.02
N ASP A 213 15.19 -0.93 -37.90
CA ASP A 213 15.15 -2.14 -37.07
C ASP A 213 14.77 -1.87 -35.61
N VAL A 214 15.16 -0.70 -35.09
CA VAL A 214 14.86 -0.26 -33.72
C VAL A 214 13.35 -0.01 -33.57
N GLU A 215 12.71 0.64 -34.53
CA GLU A 215 11.26 0.90 -34.54
C GLU A 215 10.48 -0.42 -34.67
N VAL A 216 10.91 -1.31 -35.56
CA VAL A 216 10.30 -2.64 -35.71
C VAL A 216 10.41 -3.44 -34.41
N GLN A 217 11.56 -3.39 -33.73
CA GLN A 217 11.73 -4.06 -32.45
C GLN A 217 10.88 -3.43 -31.35
N TRP A 218 10.74 -2.11 -31.33
CA TRP A 218 9.84 -1.41 -30.41
C TRP A 218 8.38 -1.83 -30.63
N MET A 219 7.91 -1.85 -31.88
CA MET A 219 6.57 -2.33 -32.25
C MET A 219 6.33 -3.77 -31.77
N LYS A 220 7.29 -4.67 -31.98
CA LYS A 220 7.23 -6.06 -31.50
C LYS A 220 7.12 -6.15 -29.98
N GLN A 221 7.61 -5.16 -29.23
CA GLN A 221 7.54 -5.20 -27.77
C GLN A 221 6.23 -4.65 -27.21
N LEU A 222 5.52 -3.80 -27.95
CA LEU A 222 4.20 -3.30 -27.54
C LEU A 222 3.15 -4.41 -27.43
N ARG A 223 3.30 -5.52 -28.17
CA ARG A 223 2.43 -6.70 -28.05
C ARG A 223 2.42 -7.35 -26.66
N PHE A 224 3.44 -7.07 -25.84
CA PHE A 224 3.55 -7.59 -24.49
C PHE A 224 2.91 -6.67 -23.44
N VAL A 225 2.33 -5.54 -23.87
CA VAL A 225 1.56 -4.68 -22.96
C VAL A 225 0.19 -5.30 -22.74
N ASP A 226 -0.02 -5.75 -21.51
CA ASP A 226 -1.24 -6.42 -21.07
C ASP A 226 -2.21 -5.40 -20.46
N GLU A 227 -2.94 -4.70 -21.34
CA GLU A 227 -3.99 -3.73 -20.95
C GLU A 227 -5.11 -4.35 -20.09
N PRO A 228 -5.61 -5.57 -20.41
CA PRO A 228 -6.60 -6.23 -19.56
C PRO A 228 -6.10 -6.41 -18.13
N ARG A 229 -4.88 -6.94 -17.96
CA ARG A 229 -4.29 -7.12 -16.62
C ARG A 229 -4.07 -5.81 -15.88
N LEU A 230 -3.67 -4.73 -16.55
CA LEU A 230 -3.55 -3.42 -15.92
C LEU A 230 -4.92 -2.94 -15.40
N SER A 231 -5.97 -3.15 -16.18
CA SER A 231 -7.35 -2.81 -15.81
C SER A 231 -7.85 -3.64 -14.62
N GLU A 232 -7.55 -4.94 -14.61
CA GLU A 232 -7.85 -5.84 -13.48
C GLU A 232 -7.13 -5.40 -12.21
N LEU A 233 -5.84 -5.05 -12.28
CA LEU A 233 -5.06 -4.58 -11.14
C LEU A 233 -5.60 -3.27 -10.58
N HIS A 234 -5.98 -2.32 -11.44
CA HIS A 234 -6.64 -1.09 -11.00
C HIS A 234 -7.96 -1.39 -10.27
N ARG A 235 -8.82 -2.23 -10.86
CA ARG A 235 -10.09 -2.63 -10.23
C ARG A 235 -9.86 -3.26 -8.86
N ALA A 236 -8.91 -4.19 -8.76
CA ALA A 236 -8.58 -4.86 -7.50
C ALA A 236 -8.07 -3.88 -6.42
N CYS A 237 -7.28 -2.87 -6.81
CA CYS A 237 -6.83 -1.83 -5.88
C CYS A 237 -7.99 -0.96 -5.40
N ALA A 238 -8.87 -0.53 -6.30
CA ALA A 238 -10.05 0.27 -5.98
C ALA A 238 -11.03 -0.49 -5.06
N GLU A 239 -11.26 -1.78 -5.32
CA GLU A 239 -12.07 -2.65 -4.46
C GLU A 239 -11.48 -2.75 -3.03
N GLN A 240 -10.16 -2.86 -2.92
CA GLN A 240 -9.48 -2.92 -1.62
C GLN A 240 -9.56 -1.58 -0.87
N ALA A 241 -9.40 -0.44 -1.55
CA ALA A 241 -9.58 0.87 -0.94
C ALA A 241 -11.02 1.08 -0.46
N ALA A 242 -12.02 0.64 -1.24
CA ALA A 242 -13.42 0.67 -0.86
C ALA A 242 -13.70 -0.22 0.38
N GLN A 243 -13.09 -1.41 0.47
CA GLN A 243 -13.20 -2.28 1.64
C GLN A 243 -12.60 -1.64 2.90
N VAL A 244 -11.43 -1.01 2.81
CA VAL A 244 -10.85 -0.30 3.97
C VAL A 244 -11.74 0.88 4.39
N SER A 245 -12.33 1.58 3.42
CA SER A 245 -13.26 2.67 3.68
C SER A 245 -14.53 2.20 4.38
N SER A 246 -15.08 1.04 4.00
CA SER A 246 -16.27 0.48 4.67
C SER A 246 -15.96 0.02 6.10
N LEU A 247 -14.79 -0.59 6.33
CA LEU A 247 -14.32 -1.00 7.66
C LEU A 247 -14.05 0.17 8.59
N THR A 248 -13.81 1.36 8.05
CA THR A 248 -13.54 2.57 8.84
C THR A 248 -14.77 3.48 8.92
N SER A 249 -15.92 3.02 8.43
CA SER A 249 -17.16 3.80 8.41
C SER A 249 -17.72 4.11 9.82
N ALA A 250 -18.59 5.11 9.90
CA ALA A 250 -19.30 5.44 11.14
C ALA A 250 -20.28 4.34 11.58
N ALA A 251 -20.90 3.65 10.62
CA ALA A 251 -21.73 2.49 10.90
C ALA A 251 -20.93 1.41 11.65
N ARG A 252 -19.71 1.13 11.20
CA ARG A 252 -18.83 0.15 11.86
C ARG A 252 -18.47 0.54 13.29
N GLU A 253 -18.25 1.82 13.56
CA GLU A 253 -18.01 2.30 14.93
C GLU A 253 -19.21 2.01 15.86
N VAL A 254 -20.43 2.22 15.37
CA VAL A 254 -21.66 1.95 16.13
C VAL A 254 -21.81 0.46 16.39
N GLU A 255 -21.60 -0.39 15.39
CA GLU A 255 -21.61 -1.86 15.53
C GLU A 255 -20.63 -2.34 16.60
N LEU A 256 -19.40 -1.83 16.59
CA LEU A 256 -18.38 -2.20 17.56
C LEU A 256 -18.75 -1.77 18.98
N LYS A 257 -19.35 -0.58 19.14
CA LYS A 257 -19.85 -0.11 20.45
C LYS A 257 -20.99 -0.99 20.97
N LEU A 258 -21.92 -1.37 20.10
CA LEU A 258 -23.02 -2.28 20.46
C LEU A 258 -22.49 -3.66 20.86
N ALA A 259 -21.61 -4.26 20.05
CA ALA A 259 -20.99 -5.54 20.36
C ALA A 259 -20.18 -5.52 21.66
N ALA A 260 -19.46 -4.42 21.94
CA ALA A 260 -18.74 -4.24 23.20
C ALA A 260 -19.70 -4.16 24.39
N LYS A 261 -20.81 -3.42 24.25
CA LYS A 261 -21.85 -3.32 25.28
C LYS A 261 -22.48 -4.68 25.58
N GLU A 262 -22.86 -5.43 24.54
CA GLU A 262 -23.42 -6.78 24.68
C GLU A 262 -22.43 -7.74 25.34
N GLY A 263 -21.16 -7.71 24.93
CA GLY A 263 -20.11 -8.53 25.55
C GLY A 263 -19.91 -8.21 27.03
N LEU A 264 -19.92 -6.92 27.41
CA LEU A 264 -19.85 -6.51 28.81
C LEU A 264 -21.08 -6.95 29.60
N GLN A 265 -22.28 -6.89 29.01
CA GLN A 265 -23.50 -7.39 29.64
C GLN A 265 -23.46 -8.90 29.86
N GLN A 266 -22.93 -9.67 28.91
CA GLN A 266 -22.74 -11.12 29.05
C GLN A 266 -21.69 -11.47 30.11
N ILE A 267 -20.60 -10.70 30.19
CA ILE A 267 -19.60 -10.87 31.25
C ILE A 267 -20.26 -10.56 32.60
N ALA A 268 -20.95 -9.42 32.72
CA ALA A 268 -21.64 -9.05 33.95
C ALA A 268 -22.67 -10.11 34.38
N SER A 269 -23.47 -10.65 33.44
CA SER A 269 -24.42 -11.71 33.76
C SER A 269 -23.74 -13.02 34.18
N ALA A 270 -22.60 -13.36 33.57
CA ALA A 270 -21.79 -14.51 33.98
C ALA A 270 -21.22 -14.33 35.40
N PHE A 271 -20.71 -13.14 35.73
CA PHE A 271 -20.25 -12.80 37.09
C PHE A 271 -21.39 -12.81 38.12
N LEU A 272 -22.60 -12.45 37.69
CA LEU A 272 -23.81 -12.51 38.52
C LEU A 272 -24.47 -13.89 38.54
N SER A 273 -23.95 -14.87 37.80
CA SER A 273 -24.53 -16.21 37.77
C SER A 273 -24.30 -16.95 39.08
N ALA A 274 -25.30 -17.72 39.52
CA ALA A 274 -25.23 -18.48 40.76
C ALA A 274 -24.08 -19.49 40.75
N ASP A 275 -23.79 -20.14 39.61
CA ASP A 275 -22.68 -21.08 39.48
C ASP A 275 -21.32 -20.40 39.68
N PHE A 276 -21.10 -19.25 39.05
CA PHE A 276 -19.87 -18.49 39.22
C PHE A 276 -19.72 -18.00 40.67
N GLN A 277 -20.78 -17.45 41.26
CA GLN A 277 -20.78 -16.99 42.65
C GLN A 277 -20.51 -18.14 43.64
N ALA A 278 -21.07 -19.32 43.42
CA ALA A 278 -20.83 -20.50 44.25
C ALA A 278 -19.38 -21.00 44.16
N ARG A 279 -18.74 -20.92 42.99
CA ARG A 279 -17.31 -21.25 42.83
C ARG A 279 -16.42 -20.22 43.51
N CYS A 280 -16.76 -18.94 43.40
CA CYS A 280 -16.02 -17.88 44.06
C CYS A 280 -16.12 -17.94 45.58
N SER A 281 -17.27 -18.32 46.15
CA SER A 281 -17.42 -18.47 47.60
C SER A 281 -16.60 -19.63 48.17
N LEU A 282 -16.31 -20.67 47.38
CA LEU A 282 -15.44 -21.78 47.77
C LEU A 282 -13.95 -21.45 47.67
N ALA A 283 -13.57 -20.48 46.84
CA ALA A 283 -12.18 -20.16 46.52
C ALA A 283 -11.64 -18.91 47.25
N LEU A 284 -12.51 -18.06 47.80
CA LEU A 284 -12.11 -16.85 48.52
C LEU A 284 -11.77 -17.20 49.99
N PRO A 285 -10.58 -16.82 50.50
CA PRO A 285 -10.28 -16.93 51.92
C PRO A 285 -11.35 -16.17 52.74
N ASP A 286 -11.82 -16.75 53.85
CA ASP A 286 -12.96 -16.24 54.64
C ASP A 286 -12.92 -14.73 54.93
N ARG A 287 -11.71 -14.17 55.06
CA ARG A 287 -11.50 -12.73 55.31
C ARG A 287 -11.85 -11.84 54.11
N LEU A 288 -11.55 -12.26 52.88
CA LEU A 288 -11.78 -11.40 51.70
C LEU A 288 -13.28 -11.24 51.39
N ALA A 289 -14.07 -12.28 51.67
CA ALA A 289 -15.52 -12.23 51.51
C ALA A 289 -16.20 -11.28 52.52
N LEU A 290 -15.68 -11.20 53.74
CA LEU A 290 -16.10 -10.23 54.76
C LEU A 290 -15.73 -8.80 54.33
N ASP A 291 -14.49 -8.57 53.89
CA ASP A 291 -14.02 -7.26 53.46
C ASP A 291 -14.83 -6.73 52.26
N MET A 292 -15.14 -7.58 51.28
CA MET A 292 -15.97 -7.20 50.12
C MET A 292 -17.41 -6.84 50.51
N ARG A 293 -18.01 -7.55 51.48
CA ARG A 293 -19.34 -7.21 52.01
C ARG A 293 -19.32 -5.88 52.76
N GLU A 294 -18.28 -5.64 53.53
CA GLU A 294 -18.12 -4.37 54.27
C GLU A 294 -17.94 -3.19 53.31
N LEU A 295 -17.14 -3.35 52.25
CA LEU A 295 -16.98 -2.35 51.19
C LEU A 295 -18.27 -2.09 50.41
N ALA A 296 -19.03 -3.14 50.05
CA ALA A 296 -20.32 -2.99 49.38
C ALA A 296 -21.38 -2.32 50.28
N GLY A 297 -21.37 -2.60 51.59
CA GLY A 297 -22.22 -1.95 52.57
C GLY A 297 -21.88 -0.46 52.80
N ARG A 298 -20.65 -0.04 52.48
CA ARG A 298 -20.20 1.35 52.56
C ARG A 298 -20.45 2.16 51.29
N THR A 299 -21.16 1.63 50.31
CA THR A 299 -21.52 2.41 49.11
C THR A 299 -22.24 3.69 49.57
N PRO A 300 -21.65 4.88 49.36
CA PRO A 300 -22.19 6.11 49.92
C PRO A 300 -23.59 6.32 49.37
N ALA A 301 -24.56 6.50 50.29
CA ALA A 301 -25.91 6.89 49.95
C ALA A 301 -25.83 8.05 48.96
N ALA A 302 -26.49 7.87 47.82
CA ALA A 302 -26.44 8.78 46.69
C ALA A 302 -26.48 10.23 47.16
N ILE A 303 -25.51 11.04 46.69
CA ILE A 303 -25.58 12.49 46.80
C ILE A 303 -26.81 12.91 46.01
N SER A 304 -27.93 13.07 46.72
CA SER A 304 -29.16 13.64 46.20
C SER A 304 -28.90 15.11 45.92
N ASN A 305 -28.86 15.49 44.66
CA ASN A 305 -29.04 16.88 44.23
C ASN A 305 -30.53 17.20 44.14
#